data_AF-A0A656JYH5-F1
#
_entry.id   AF-A0A656JYH5-F1
#
_cell.length_a   1.000
_cell.length_b   1.000
_cell.length_c   1.000
_cell.angle_alpha   90.00
_cell.angle_beta   90.00
_cell.angle_gamma   90.00
#
_symmetry.space_group_name_H-M   'P 1'
#
loop_
_entity.id
_entity.type
_entity.pdbx_description
1 polymer ?
#
loop_
_entity_poly.entity_id
_entity_poly.type
_entity_poly.pdbx_seq_one_letter_code
_entity_poly.pdbx_strand_id
1 'polypeptide(L)'
;GSLGSLWATRLTRAGFPVRLILRDAPRLARYEADGGCVTLVEGDVAQAYPIEAQTAAHNEPIERLLVACKAYDAEQAIAQLATRLAA
;
A
#
# COMPACT_ATOMS: atom_id res chain seq x y z
N GLY A 1 6.49 2.50 -3.26
CA GLY A 1 7.11 3.07 -4.47
C GLY A 1 6.17 2.93 -5.66
N SER A 2 6.57 3.41 -6.84
CA SER A 2 5.71 3.44 -8.06
C SER A 2 5.18 2.06 -8.45
N LEU A 3 6.01 1.01 -8.41
CA LEU A 3 5.57 -0.36 -8.67
C LEU A 3 4.51 -0.83 -7.66
N GLY A 4 4.62 -0.46 -6.39
CA GLY A 4 3.62 -0.79 -5.37
C GLY A 4 2.26 -0.18 -5.69
N SER A 5 2.24 1.09 -6.11
CA SER A 5 1.03 1.78 -6.54
C SER A 5 0.42 1.16 -7.82
N LEU A 6 1.26 0.73 -8.78
CA LEU A 6 0.80 0.04 -9.99
C LEU A 6 0.16 -1.32 -9.67
N TRP A 7 0.79 -2.13 -8.82
CA TRP A 7 0.21 -3.41 -8.40
C TRP A 7 -1.08 -3.21 -7.61
N ALA A 8 -1.10 -2.27 -6.66
CA ALA A 8 -2.27 -1.97 -5.85
C ALA A 8 -3.48 -1.58 -6.72
N THR A 9 -3.30 -0.63 -7.64
CA THR A 9 -4.37 -0.19 -8.56
C THR A 9 -4.87 -1.31 -9.47
N ARG A 10 -3.97 -2.14 -10.01
CA ARG A 10 -4.36 -3.28 -10.87
C ARG A 10 -5.07 -4.40 -10.11
N LEU A 11 -4.64 -4.72 -8.89
CA LEU A 11 -5.30 -5.70 -8.04
C LEU A 11 -6.69 -5.21 -7.59
N THR A 12 -6.81 -3.93 -7.21
CA THR A 12 -8.10 -3.30 -6.90
C THR A 12 -9.02 -3.31 -8.11
N ARG A 13 -8.52 -2.96 -9.31
CA ARG A 13 -9.29 -3.04 -10.56
C ARG A 13 -9.82 -4.44 -10.85
N ALA A 14 -9.03 -5.47 -10.51
CA ALA A 14 -9.42 -6.87 -10.67
C ALA A 14 -10.34 -7.39 -9.55
N GLY A 15 -10.74 -6.54 -8.59
CA GLY A 15 -11.68 -6.89 -7.51
C GLY A 15 -11.04 -7.59 -6.31
N PHE A 16 -9.72 -7.65 -6.22
CA PHE A 16 -9.06 -8.21 -5.04
C PHE A 16 -9.06 -7.20 -3.87
N PRO A 17 -9.17 -7.67 -2.62
CA PRO A 17 -8.99 -6.81 -1.47
C PRO A 17 -7.54 -6.35 -1.39
N VAL A 18 -7.32 -5.04 -1.36
CA VAL A 18 -5.99 -4.44 -1.28
C VAL A 18 -5.98 -3.41 -0.17
N ARG A 19 -4.93 -3.43 0.64
CA ARG A 19 -4.67 -2.42 1.65
C ARG A 19 -3.24 -1.93 1.56
N LEU A 20 -3.06 -0.61 1.53
CA LEU A 20 -1.74 0.01 1.57
C LEU A 20 -1.25 0.09 3.02
N ILE A 21 0.03 -0.23 3.23
CA ILE A 21 0.71 0.01 4.51
C ILE A 21 1.67 1.17 4.30
N LEU A 22 1.33 2.32 4.87
CA LEU A 22 2.11 3.55 4.79
C LEU A 22 3.05 3.65 5.99
N ARG A 23 4.15 4.38 5.78
CA ARG A 23 5.28 4.46 6.72
C ARG A 23 4.88 4.96 8.11
N ASP A 24 4.07 6.02 8.15
CA ASP A 24 3.80 6.76 9.37
C ASP A 24 2.43 7.45 9.32
N ALA A 25 1.97 7.90 10.48
CA ALA A 25 0.68 8.55 10.63
C ALA A 25 0.56 9.87 9.84
N PRO A 26 1.58 10.76 9.77
CA PRO A 26 1.52 11.94 8.91
C PRO A 26 1.29 11.60 7.44
N ARG A 27 1.96 10.56 6.92
CA ARG A 27 1.75 10.09 5.54
C ARG A 27 0.35 9.53 5.32
N LEU A 28 -0.20 8.81 6.30
CA LEU A 28 -1.58 8.31 6.24
C LEU A 28 -2.59 9.46 6.23
N ALA A 29 -2.48 10.39 7.17
CA ALA A 29 -3.38 11.55 7.24
C ALA A 29 -3.33 12.36 5.94
N ARG A 30 -2.15 12.53 5.33
CA ARG A 30 -2.02 13.21 4.03
C ARG A 30 -2.71 12.42 2.91
N TYR A 31 -2.53 11.11 2.88
CA TYR A 31 -3.18 10.25 1.89
C TYR A 31 -4.71 10.31 1.97
N GLU A 32 -5.26 10.26 3.18
CA GLU A 32 -6.69 10.37 3.43
C GLU A 32 -7.22 11.78 3.07
N ALA A 33 -6.49 12.83 3.42
CA ALA A 33 -6.83 14.21 3.05
C ALA A 33 -6.81 14.45 1.53
N ASP A 34 -5.95 13.73 0.80
CA ASP A 34 -5.87 13.76 -0.67
C ASP A 34 -6.93 12.84 -1.32
N GLY A 35 -7.89 12.30 -0.55
CA GLY A 35 -9.04 11.55 -1.04
C GLY A 35 -8.92 10.03 -0.91
N GLY A 36 -7.85 9.51 -0.29
CA GLY A 36 -7.70 8.08 0.00
C GLY A 36 -7.64 7.21 -1.25
N CYS A 37 -7.04 7.73 -2.33
CA CYS A 37 -7.01 7.05 -3.62
C CYS A 37 -5.61 7.03 -4.24
N VAL A 38 -5.39 6.05 -5.11
CA VAL A 38 -4.20 5.97 -5.97
C VAL A 38 -4.63 6.20 -7.41
N THR A 39 -4.07 7.22 -8.04
CA THR A 39 -4.31 7.50 -9.45
C THR A 39 -3.35 6.69 -10.31
N LEU A 40 -3.90 5.87 -11.21
CA LEU A 40 -3.15 5.20 -12.27
C LEU A 40 -3.37 5.95 -13.58
N VAL A 41 -2.27 6.29 -14.25
CA VAL A 41 -2.29 6.89 -15.59
C VAL A 41 -1.78 5.84 -16.58
N GLU A 42 -2.63 5.40 -17.49
CA GLU A 42 -2.31 4.44 -18.55
C GLU A 42 -2.60 5.10 -19.91
N GLY A 43 -1.54 5.44 -20.66
CA GLY A 43 -1.66 6.32 -21.82
C GLY A 43 -2.10 7.72 -21.39
N ASP A 44 -3.16 8.25 -22.02
CA ASP A 44 -3.75 9.55 -21.69
C ASP A 44 -4.93 9.46 -20.70
N VAL A 45 -5.20 8.27 -20.14
CA VAL A 45 -6.32 8.04 -19.22
C VAL A 45 -5.82 8.00 -17.79
N ALA A 46 -6.25 8.98 -16.99
CA ALA A 46 -6.05 9.00 -15.54
C ALA A 46 -7.30 8.46 -14.83
N GLN A 47 -7.13 7.44 -13.99
CA GLN A 47 -8.21 6.86 -13.20
C GLN A 47 -7.80 6.73 -11.75
N ALA A 48 -8.63 7.26 -10.85
CA ALA A 48 -8.46 7.14 -9.41
C ALA A 48 -9.08 5.83 -8.91
N TYR A 49 -8.32 5.08 -8.12
CA TYR A 49 -8.78 3.88 -7.44
C TYR A 49 -8.79 4.14 -5.93
N PRO A 50 -9.95 4.06 -5.26
CA PRO A 50 -10.01 4.14 -3.80
C PRO A 50 -9.34 2.89 -3.22
N ILE A 51 -8.34 3.08 -2.36
CA ILE A 51 -7.63 1.96 -1.73
C ILE A 51 -7.42 2.31 -0.27
N GLU A 52 -7.91 1.47 0.63
CA GLU A 52 -7.70 1.70 2.05
C GLU A 52 -6.21 1.70 2.38
N ALA A 53 -5.82 2.58 3.30
CA ALA A 53 -4.46 2.65 3.81
C ALA A 53 -4.46 2.57 5.33
N GLN A 54 -3.38 2.03 5.87
CA GLN A 54 -3.12 1.97 7.31
C GLN A 54 -1.63 2.15 7.57
N THR A 55 -1.25 2.26 8.84
CA THR A 55 0.16 2.20 9.27
C THR A 55 0.53 0.79 9.72
N ALA A 56 1.84 0.56 9.92
CA ALA A 56 2.34 -0.68 10.50
C ALA A 56 1.82 -0.95 11.93
N ALA A 57 1.30 0.07 12.64
CA ALA A 57 0.82 -0.02 14.02
C ALA A 57 -0.48 -0.83 14.20
N HIS A 58 -1.16 -1.17 13.11
CA HIS A 58 -2.34 -2.03 13.18
C HIS A 58 -1.93 -3.49 13.38
N ASN A 59 -2.81 -4.30 13.98
CA ASN A 59 -2.48 -5.65 14.41
C ASN A 59 -3.14 -6.75 13.57
N GLU A 60 -3.84 -6.44 12.47
CA GLU A 60 -4.45 -7.50 11.66
C GLU A 60 -3.35 -8.36 11.00
N PRO A 61 -3.52 -9.69 10.97
CA PRO A 61 -2.62 -10.60 10.27
C PRO A 61 -2.52 -10.28 8.78
N ILE A 62 -1.33 -10.48 8.21
CA ILE A 62 -1.01 -10.29 6.81
C ILE A 62 -0.70 -11.67 6.21
N GLU A 63 -1.60 -12.16 5.36
CA GLU A 63 -1.42 -13.43 4.63
C GLU A 63 -0.54 -13.27 3.38
N ARG A 64 -0.61 -12.11 2.72
CA ARG A 64 0.13 -11.81 1.49
C ARG A 64 0.66 -10.39 1.54
N LEU A 65 1.99 -10.26 1.53
CA LEU A 65 2.67 -8.97 1.55
C LEU A 65 3.40 -8.73 0.23
N LEU A 66 3.11 -7.61 -0.44
CA LEU A 66 3.89 -7.12 -1.58
C LEU A 66 4.81 -5.98 -1.12
N VAL A 67 6.12 -6.24 -1.12
CA VAL A 67 7.13 -5.23 -0.73
C VAL A 67 7.66 -4.53 -1.97
N ALA A 68 7.38 -3.23 -2.10
CA ALA A 68 7.81 -2.41 -3.25
C ALA A 68 8.50 -1.11 -2.78
N CYS A 69 9.70 -1.27 -2.24
CA CYS A 69 10.59 -0.20 -1.78
C CYS A 69 11.99 -0.35 -2.40
N LYS A 70 12.90 0.55 -2.04
CA LYS A 70 14.31 0.40 -2.40
C LYS A 70 14.90 -0.78 -1.63
N ALA A 71 15.91 -1.45 -2.19
CA ALA A 71 16.47 -2.67 -1.62
C ALA A 71 16.96 -2.47 -0.17
N TYR A 72 17.59 -1.32 0.11
CA TYR A 72 18.10 -0.98 1.44
C TYR A 72 17.01 -0.68 2.49
N ASP A 73 15.77 -0.42 2.07
CA ASP A 73 14.64 -0.20 3.00
C ASP A 73 13.88 -1.51 3.31
N ALA A 74 14.13 -2.57 2.54
CA ALA A 74 13.27 -3.76 2.54
C ALA A 74 13.30 -4.50 3.88
N GLU A 75 14.48 -4.74 4.42
CA GLU A 75 14.66 -5.44 5.71
C GLU A 75 13.94 -4.68 6.84
N GLN A 76 14.16 -3.37 6.94
CA GLN A 76 13.53 -2.54 7.96
C GLN A 76 12.00 -2.51 7.81
N ALA A 77 11.50 -2.41 6.58
CA ALA A 77 10.05 -2.41 6.31
C ALA A 77 9.39 -3.75 6.71
N ILE A 78 10.06 -4.87 6.43
CA ILE A 78 9.56 -6.20 6.79
C ILE A 78 9.64 -6.41 8.30
N ALA A 79 10.73 -6.00 8.95
CA ALA A 79 10.91 -6.14 10.40
C ALA A 79 9.79 -5.46 11.19
N GLN A 80 9.31 -4.29 10.74
CA GLN A 80 8.18 -3.58 11.36
C GLN A 80 6.84 -4.34 11.25
N LEU A 81 6.72 -5.26 10.30
CA LEU A 81 5.51 -6.03 10.05
C LEU A 81 5.64 -7.50 10.48
N ALA A 82 6.81 -7.92 10.97
CA ALA A 82 7.12 -9.32 11.24
C ALA A 82 6.10 -9.99 12.18
N THR A 83 5.63 -9.27 13.21
CA THR A 83 4.63 -9.79 14.17
C THR A 83 3.25 -10.01 13.57
N ARG A 84 2.99 -9.46 12.38
CA ARG A 84 1.71 -9.55 11.69
C ARG A 84 1.73 -10.59 10.57
N LEU A 85 2.90 -11.02 10.12
CA LEU A 85 3.01 -11.99 9.03
C LEU A 85 2.46 -13.34 9.51
N ALA A 86 1.48 -13.87 8.77
CA ALA A 86 1.01 -15.23 9.01
C ALA A 86 2.14 -16.24 8.73
N ALA A 87 2.19 -17.30 9.52
CA ALA A 87 3.17 -18.38 9.41
C ALA A 87 2.84 -19.35 8.27
#